data_AF-A0A0G1MRP6-F1
#
_entry.id   AF-A0A0G1MRP6-F1
#
_cell.length_a   1.000
_cell.length_b   1.000
_cell.length_c   1.000
_cell.angle_alpha   90.00
_cell.angle_beta   90.00
_cell.angle_gamma   90.00
#
_symmetry.space_group_name_H-M   'P 1'
#
loop_
_entity.id
_entity.type
_entity.pdbx_description
1 polymer ?
#
loop_
_entity_poly.entity_id
_entity_poly.type
_entity_poly.pdbx_seq_one_letter_code
_entity_poly.pdbx_strand_id
1 'polypeptide(L)'
;MKENFEKKMPTDRPIDKEAALELVQTNSVLRNDVYTIQAIQNSGYRDGEGNFVPITHFDDFLFEREKKLRNDRRAAEAGPEIKLKDVMVEHSNPNEKVE
;
A
#
# COMPACT_ATOMS: atom_id res chain seq x y z
N MET A 1 10.46 22.11 4.74
CA MET A 1 9.06 22.58 4.60
C MET A 1 8.16 21.49 5.15
N LYS A 2 7.31 21.81 6.14
CA LYS A 2 6.29 20.90 6.68
C LYS A 2 4.97 21.30 6.04
N GLU A 3 4.47 20.51 5.10
CA GLU A 3 3.10 20.70 4.62
C GLU A 3 2.15 20.06 5.62
N ASN A 4 1.39 20.92 6.30
CA ASN A 4 0.33 20.54 7.20
C ASN A 4 -0.83 19.97 6.37
N PHE A 5 -1.05 18.66 6.48
CA PHE A 5 -2.25 17.94 6.06
C PHE A 5 -3.50 18.29 6.90
N GLU A 6 -3.51 19.43 7.58
CA GLU A 6 -4.62 19.82 8.44
C GLU A 6 -5.60 20.70 7.68
N LYS A 7 -6.80 20.15 7.49
CA LYS A 7 -8.03 20.83 7.06
C LYS A 7 -8.05 21.33 5.62
N LYS A 8 -8.13 20.41 4.66
CA LYS A 8 -9.16 20.58 3.63
C LYS A 8 -10.37 19.79 4.10
N MET A 9 -11.42 20.53 4.47
CA MET A 9 -12.75 19.97 4.73
C MET A 9 -13.17 19.06 3.57
N PRO A 10 -14.08 18.09 3.77
CA PRO A 10 -14.64 17.34 2.66
C PRO A 10 -15.15 18.34 1.63
N THR A 11 -14.48 18.39 0.49
CA THR A 11 -15.00 19.09 -0.68
C THR A 11 -16.29 18.34 -1.02
N ASP A 12 -17.45 18.95 -0.75
CA ASP A 12 -18.81 18.44 -1.05
C ASP A 12 -19.05 18.19 -2.56
N ARG A 13 -17.99 18.11 -3.36
CA ARG A 13 -18.02 17.79 -4.77
C ARG A 13 -17.12 16.58 -4.99
N PRO A 14 -17.65 15.47 -5.55
CA PRO A 14 -16.82 14.35 -5.94
C PRO A 14 -15.71 14.88 -6.84
N ILE A 15 -14.47 14.55 -6.48
CA ILE A 15 -13.31 14.93 -7.28
C ILE A 15 -13.41 14.25 -8.64
N ASP A 16 -13.02 14.95 -9.70
CA ASP A 16 -12.95 14.35 -11.02
C ASP A 16 -11.69 13.47 -11.16
N LYS A 17 -11.59 12.81 -12.31
CA LYS A 17 -10.49 11.91 -12.65
C LYS A 17 -9.13 12.61 -12.68
N GLU A 18 -9.06 13.86 -13.14
CA GLU A 18 -7.80 14.60 -13.24
C GLU A 18 -7.30 14.98 -11.85
N ALA A 19 -8.19 15.51 -11.00
CA ALA A 19 -7.91 15.79 -9.60
C ALA A 19 -7.51 14.52 -8.83
N ALA A 20 -8.16 13.39 -9.09
CA ALA A 20 -7.80 12.11 -8.48
C ALA A 20 -6.38 11.65 -8.88
N LEU A 21 -6.00 11.81 -10.15
CA LEU A 21 -4.64 11.48 -10.61
C LEU A 21 -3.59 12.40 -9.98
N GLU A 22 -3.87 13.70 -9.86
CA GLU A 22 -2.97 14.66 -9.19
C GLU A 22 -2.77 14.30 -7.70
N LEU A 23 -3.86 13.95 -7.00
CA LEU A 23 -3.80 13.51 -5.61
C LEU A 23 -2.99 12.22 -5.43
N VAL A 24 -3.09 11.27 -6.36
CA VAL A 24 -2.25 10.06 -6.35
C VAL A 24 -0.78 10.41 -6.50
N GLN A 25 -0.43 11.29 -7.44
CA GLN A 25 0.97 11.65 -7.70
C GLN A 25 1.63 12.39 -6.53
N THR A 26 0.85 13.17 -5.78
CA THR A 26 1.32 13.94 -4.62
C THR A 26 1.33 13.12 -3.32
N ASN A 27 0.60 12.01 -3.24
CA ASN A 27 0.55 11.16 -2.06
C ASN A 27 1.72 10.16 -2.02
N SER A 28 2.50 10.17 -0.93
CA SER A 28 3.70 9.34 -0.78
C SER A 28 3.46 7.83 -0.75
N VAL A 29 2.23 7.41 -0.42
CA VAL A 29 1.81 6.01 -0.37
C VAL A 29 1.24 5.58 -1.73
N LEU A 30 0.39 6.42 -2.34
CA LEU A 30 -0.35 6.07 -3.55
C LEU A 30 0.44 6.24 -4.84
N ARG A 31 1.42 7.18 -4.89
CA ARG A 31 2.16 7.52 -6.11
C ARG A 31 2.86 6.35 -6.81
N ASN A 32 3.13 5.27 -6.07
CA ASN A 32 3.80 4.07 -6.58
C ASN A 32 2.83 2.89 -6.76
N ASP A 33 1.55 3.03 -6.41
CA ASP A 33 0.57 1.95 -6.53
C ASP A 33 -0.02 1.93 -7.94
N VAL A 34 0.56 1.09 -8.81
CA VAL A 34 0.13 0.92 -10.21
C VAL A 34 -1.35 0.56 -10.30
N TYR A 35 -1.85 -0.23 -9.35
CA TYR A 35 -3.26 -0.59 -9.26
C TYR A 35 -4.16 0.65 -9.12
N THR A 36 -3.87 1.54 -8.17
CA THR A 36 -4.61 2.79 -7.97
C THR A 36 -4.61 3.66 -9.24
N ILE A 37 -3.44 3.82 -9.86
CA ILE A 37 -3.28 4.64 -11.07
C ILE A 37 -4.16 4.08 -12.21
N GLN A 38 -4.10 2.78 -12.47
CA GLN A 38 -4.92 2.15 -13.51
C GLN A 38 -6.41 2.19 -13.17
N ALA A 39 -6.78 2.02 -11.92
CA ALA A 39 -8.17 2.06 -11.49
C ALA A 39 -8.79 3.44 -11.78
N ILE A 40 -8.06 4.52 -11.51
CA ILE A 40 -8.52 5.89 -11.81
C ILE A 40 -8.55 6.12 -13.32
N GLN A 41 -7.52 5.68 -14.05
CA GLN A 41 -7.47 5.79 -15.51
C GLN A 41 -8.65 5.10 -16.20
N ASN A 42 -9.12 3.98 -15.65
CA ASN A 42 -10.26 3.23 -16.17
C ASN A 42 -11.60 3.62 -15.54
N SER A 43 -11.61 4.56 -14.59
CA SER A 43 -12.79 4.89 -13.77
C SER A 43 -13.43 3.66 -13.10
N GLY A 44 -12.61 2.68 -12.73
CA GLY A 44 -13.04 1.39 -12.22
C GLY A 44 -11.92 0.37 -12.17
N TYR A 45 -12.14 -0.74 -11.46
CA TYR A 45 -11.17 -1.81 -11.29
C TYR A 45 -11.81 -3.19 -11.43
N ARG A 46 -10.98 -4.24 -11.44
CA ARG A 46 -11.44 -5.63 -11.37
C ARG A 46 -11.30 -6.12 -9.93
N ASP A 47 -12.37 -6.68 -9.37
CA ASP A 47 -12.33 -7.29 -8.04
C ASP A 47 -11.63 -8.67 -8.07
N GLY A 48 -11.59 -9.35 -6.92
CA GLY A 48 -10.96 -10.67 -6.79
C GLY A 48 -11.66 -11.80 -7.57
N GLU A 49 -12.90 -11.56 -8.02
CA GLU A 49 -13.68 -12.49 -8.85
C GLU A 49 -13.59 -12.14 -10.35
N GLY A 50 -12.90 -11.04 -10.69
CA GLY A 50 -12.75 -10.55 -12.06
C GLY A 50 -13.90 -9.69 -12.55
N ASN A 51 -14.85 -9.29 -11.70
CA ASN A 51 -15.94 -8.41 -12.06
C ASN A 51 -15.46 -6.96 -12.15
N PHE A 52 -15.99 -6.20 -13.11
CA PHE A 52 -15.68 -4.78 -13.21
C PHE A 52 -16.51 -4.01 -12.18
N VAL A 53 -15.81 -3.29 -11.31
CA VAL A 53 -16.39 -2.43 -10.28
C VAL A 53 -16.11 -0.97 -10.67
N PRO A 54 -17.13 -0.19 -11.05
CA PRO A 54 -16.95 1.21 -11.35
C PRO A 54 -16.62 2.00 -10.08
N ILE A 55 -15.74 3.01 -10.20
CA ILE A 55 -15.50 3.97 -9.12
C ILE A 55 -16.52 5.08 -9.26
N THR A 56 -17.43 5.18 -8.29
CA THR A 56 -18.46 6.24 -8.26
C THR A 56 -17.95 7.53 -7.60
N HIS A 57 -17.04 7.38 -6.63
CA HIS A 57 -16.44 8.47 -5.85
C HIS A 57 -14.94 8.22 -5.73
N PHE A 58 -14.12 9.02 -6.41
CA PHE A 58 -12.67 8.83 -6.45
C PHE A 58 -12.01 9.14 -5.12
N ASP A 59 -12.51 10.12 -4.37
CA ASP A 59 -12.07 10.47 -3.03
C ASP A 59 -12.22 9.31 -2.04
N ASP A 60 -13.39 8.67 -2.00
CA ASP A 60 -13.63 7.48 -1.16
C ASP A 60 -12.70 6.34 -1.53
N PHE A 61 -12.54 6.08 -2.84
CA PHE A 61 -11.64 5.04 -3.35
C PHE A 61 -10.19 5.30 -2.92
N LEU A 62 -9.70 6.53 -3.06
CA LEU A 62 -8.34 6.90 -2.69
C LEU A 62 -8.11 6.79 -1.18
N PHE A 63 -9.07 7.24 -0.37
CA PHE A 63 -9.01 7.16 1.09
C PHE A 63 -8.89 5.71 1.58
N GLU A 64 -9.79 4.83 1.12
CA GLU A 64 -9.78 3.42 1.51
C GLU A 64 -8.51 2.71 1.01
N ARG A 65 -8.04 3.03 -0.20
CA ARG A 65 -6.85 2.42 -0.76
C ARG A 65 -5.57 2.84 -0.02
N GLU A 66 -5.45 4.11 0.35
CA GLU A 66 -4.33 4.61 1.14
C GLU A 66 -4.27 3.92 2.50
N LYS A 67 -5.43 3.85 3.19
CA LYS A 67 -5.55 3.19 4.49
C LYS A 67 -5.11 1.73 4.42
N LYS A 68 -5.52 0.99 3.37
CA LYS A 68 -5.10 -0.39 3.14
C LYS A 68 -3.60 -0.51 2.96
N LEU A 69 -2.99 0.30 2.08
CA LEU A 69 -1.56 0.25 1.82
C LEU A 69 -0.72 0.60 3.06
N ARG A 70 -1.16 1.54 3.89
CA ARG A 70 -0.51 1.87 5.17
C ARG A 70 -0.59 0.70 6.16
N ASN A 71 -1.71 -0.01 6.21
CA ASN A 71 -1.86 -1.20 7.05
C ASN A 71 -0.98 -2.35 6.56
N ASP A 72 -0.95 -2.60 5.25
CA ASP A 72 -0.12 -3.64 4.65
C ASP A 72 1.37 -3.38 4.92
N ARG A 73 1.81 -2.12 4.78
CA ARG A 73 3.18 -1.71 5.12
C ARG A 73 3.50 -1.93 6.59
N ARG A 74 2.59 -1.58 7.49
CA ARG A 74 2.76 -1.85 8.94
C ARG A 74 2.83 -3.35 9.24
N ALA A 75 2.02 -4.17 8.58
CA ALA A 75 2.06 -5.62 8.74
C ALA A 75 3.36 -6.23 8.21
N ALA A 76 3.91 -5.69 7.11
CA ALA A 76 5.21 -6.08 6.59
C ALA A 76 6.39 -5.65 7.48
N GLU A 77 6.33 -4.43 8.06
CA GLU A 77 7.30 -3.93 9.04
C GLU A 77 7.19 -4.66 10.39
N ALA A 78 5.98 -5.07 10.78
CA ALA A 78 5.69 -5.92 11.92
C ALA A 78 5.75 -7.41 11.57
N GLY A 79 6.54 -7.78 10.55
CA GLY A 79 6.86 -9.17 10.22
C GLY A 79 7.21 -9.97 11.49
N PRO A 80 7.09 -11.31 11.47
CA PRO A 80 7.23 -12.12 12.67
C PRO A 80 8.43 -11.65 13.46
N GLU A 81 8.26 -11.33 14.74
CA GLU A 81 9.40 -11.18 15.65
C GLU A 81 10.15 -12.52 15.61
N ILE A 82 11.06 -12.67 14.66
CA ILE A 82 12.04 -13.74 14.69
C ILE A 82 12.89 -13.33 15.87
N LYS A 83 12.60 -13.95 17.03
CA LYS A 83 13.55 -14.02 18.14
C LYS A 83 14.77 -14.76 17.61
N LEU A 84 15.64 -14.03 16.90
CA LEU A 84 16.92 -14.48 16.35
C LEU A 84 17.89 -14.94 17.45
N LYS A 85 17.46 -14.97 18.72
CA LYS A 85 18.24 -15.43 19.86
C LYS A 85 18.26 -16.95 20.05
N ASP A 86 17.35 -17.71 19.40
CA ASP A 86 17.26 -19.17 19.57
C ASP A 86 17.58 -19.98 18.30
N VAL A 87 18.03 -19.34 17.22
CA VAL A 87 18.43 -20.03 15.98
C VAL A 87 19.89 -19.75 15.68
N MET A 88 20.77 -20.05 16.65
CA MET A 88 22.14 -20.42 16.31
C MET A 88 22.08 -21.85 15.79
N VAL A 89 21.93 -22.02 14.47
CA VAL A 89 22.23 -23.30 13.83
C VAL A 89 23.73 -23.48 13.96
N GLU A 90 24.17 -24.33 14.89
CA GLU A 90 25.52 -24.86 14.89
C GLU A 90 25.71 -25.60 13.56
N HIS A 91 26.41 -24.96 12.62
CA HIS A 91 26.96 -25.66 11.47
C HIS A 91 28.10 -26.54 11.99
N SER A 92 27.80 -27.77 12.37
CA SER A 92 28.80 -28.79 12.63
C SER A 92 29.68 -28.92 11.39
N ASN A 93 30.95 -28.61 11.56
CA ASN A 93 31.97 -28.68 10.51
C ASN A 93 32.10 -30.14 10.04
N PRO A 94 31.90 -30.46 8.75
CA PRO A 94 31.92 -31.86 8.28
C PRO A 94 33.33 -32.45 8.11
N ASN A 95 34.37 -31.86 8.72
CA ASN A 95 35.77 -32.23 8.52
C ASN A 95 36.54 -32.52 9.82
N GLU A 96 35.86 -33.07 10.83
CA GLU A 96 36.55 -33.68 11.96
C GLU A 96 37.09 -35.06 11.54
N LYS A 97 38.42 -35.13 11.43
CA LYS A 97 39.16 -36.31 10.99
C LYS A 97 38.87 -37.49 11.91
N VAL A 98 38.45 -38.60 11.32
CA VAL A 98 38.52 -39.91 11.98
C VAL A 98 39.97 -40.37 11.87
N GLU A 99 40.64 -40.53 13.01
CA GLU A 99 41.93 -41.23 13.14
C GLU A 99 41.85 -42.69 12.70
#